data_AF-A0A9C7PIH9-F1
#
_entry.id   AF-A0A9C7PIH9-F1
#
_cell.length_a   1.000
_cell.length_b   1.000
_cell.length_c   1.000
_cell.angle_alpha   90.00
_cell.angle_beta   90.00
_cell.angle_gamma   90.00
#
_symmetry.space_group_name_H-M   'P 1'
#
loop_
_entity.id
_entity.type
_entity.pdbx_description
1 polymer ?
#
loop_
_entity_poly.entity_id
_entity_poly.type
_entity_poly.pdbx_seq_one_letter_code
_entity_poly.pdbx_strand_id
1 'polypeptide(L)'
;MSIIVSIFKKELIDVLRDRRTLMFMVVIPILITPLLIIGSIKFQEYQNKKSEEKILKIAYINESEDSLTKQLLSDQKGVKIIEGFQ
;
A
#
# COMPACT_ATOMS: atom_id res chain seq x y z
N MET A 1 12.60 -32.57 41.78
CA MET A 1 11.74 -31.91 40.76
C MET A 1 11.47 -30.43 41.05
N SER A 2 11.29 -30.03 42.32
CA SER A 2 10.89 -28.67 42.73
C SER A 2 11.91 -27.54 42.45
N ILE A 3 13.21 -27.84 42.44
CA ILE A 3 14.26 -26.84 42.22
C ILE A 3 14.21 -26.27 40.80
N ILE A 4 14.03 -27.12 39.79
CA ILE A 4 13.92 -26.70 38.38
C ILE A 4 12.72 -25.78 38.18
N VAL A 5 11.58 -26.11 38.78
CA VAL A 5 10.36 -25.29 38.68
C VAL A 5 10.56 -23.93 39.36
N SER A 6 11.23 -23.89 40.51
CA SER A 6 11.55 -22.62 41.18
C SER A 6 12.49 -21.74 40.36
N ILE A 7 13.53 -22.30 39.74
CA ILE A 7 14.44 -21.56 38.87
C ILE A 7 13.69 -21.04 37.64
N PHE A 8 12.91 -21.88 36.98
CA PHE A 8 12.13 -21.48 35.81
C PHE A 8 11.14 -20.36 36.11
N LYS A 9 10.44 -20.44 37.26
CA LYS A 9 9.51 -19.40 37.71
C LYS A 9 10.24 -18.08 37.99
N LYS A 10 11.46 -18.14 38.54
CA LYS A 10 12.28 -16.96 38.80
C LYS A 10 12.70 -16.27 37.50
N GLU A 11 13.24 -17.03 36.55
CA GLU A 11 13.64 -16.52 35.23
C GLU A 11 12.45 -15.93 34.47
N LEU A 12 11.30 -16.62 34.46
CA LEU A 12 10.09 -16.12 33.81
C LEU A 12 9.58 -14.82 34.44
N ILE A 13 9.62 -14.72 35.77
CA ILE A 13 9.22 -13.50 36.49
C ILE A 13 10.21 -12.36 36.23
N ASP A 14 11.51 -12.64 36.14
CA ASP A 14 12.52 -11.62 35.85
C ASP A 14 12.37 -11.09 34.42
N VAL A 15 12.11 -11.97 33.44
CA VAL A 15 11.78 -11.58 32.06
C VAL A 15 10.47 -10.79 32.00
N LEU A 16 9.43 -11.23 32.70
CA LEU A 16 8.14 -10.52 32.77
C LEU A 16 8.21 -9.18 33.52
N ARG A 17 9.12 -9.07 34.50
CA ARG A 17 9.39 -7.82 35.23
C ARG A 17 10.12 -6.80 34.37
N ASP A 18 10.73 -7.21 33.26
CA ASP A 18 11.20 -6.30 32.22
C ASP A 18 10.04 -5.71 31.41
N ARG A 19 9.12 -5.08 32.13
CA ARG A 19 7.94 -4.37 31.64
C ARG A 19 8.31 -3.25 30.69
N ARG A 20 9.52 -2.69 30.79
CA ARG A 20 9.96 -1.63 29.88
C ARG A 20 10.14 -2.23 28.50
N THR A 21 10.94 -3.29 28.39
CA THR A 21 11.18 -3.99 27.12
C THR A 21 9.88 -4.60 26.58
N LEU A 22 9.11 -5.28 27.43
CA LEU A 22 7.82 -5.87 27.01
C LEU A 22 6.77 -4.83 26.63
N MET A 23 6.67 -3.70 27.34
CA MET A 23 5.78 -2.61 26.92
C MET A 23 6.22 -2.06 25.58
N PHE A 24 7.51 -1.78 25.37
CA PHE A 24 7.96 -1.25 24.08
C PHE A 24 7.67 -2.25 22.96
N MET A 25 7.89 -3.54 23.17
CA MET A 25 7.63 -4.57 22.17
C MET A 25 6.16 -4.70 21.78
N VAL A 26 5.21 -4.31 22.64
CA VAL A 26 3.77 -4.31 22.34
C VAL A 26 3.27 -2.93 21.88
N VAL A 27 3.68 -1.87 22.57
CA VAL A 27 3.23 -0.49 22.33
C VAL A 27 3.81 0.06 21.03
N ILE A 28 5.09 -0.20 20.73
CA ILE A 28 5.70 0.27 19.47
C ILE A 28 4.98 -0.27 18.25
N PRO A 29 4.75 -1.57 18.06
CA PRO A 29 4.03 -2.05 16.88
C PRO A 29 2.60 -1.51 16.84
N ILE A 30 1.91 -1.41 17.99
CA ILE A 30 0.57 -0.83 18.04
C ILE A 30 0.55 0.64 17.57
N LEU A 31 1.61 1.41 17.79
CA LEU A 31 1.69 2.82 17.38
C LEU A 31 2.29 3.02 15.99
N ILE A 32 3.41 2.35 15.69
CA ILE A 32 4.14 2.50 14.42
C ILE A 32 3.38 1.84 13.27
N THR A 33 2.81 0.65 13.46
CA THR A 33 2.10 -0.06 12.39
C THR A 33 0.92 0.74 11.81
N PRO A 34 -0.02 1.31 12.60
CA PRO A 34 -1.09 2.12 12.01
C PRO A 34 -0.56 3.40 11.37
N LEU A 35 0.49 4.00 11.94
CA LEU A 35 1.12 5.19 11.37
C LEU A 35 1.69 4.91 9.97
N LEU A 36 2.37 3.77 9.80
CA LEU A 36 2.86 3.31 8.51
C LEU A 36 1.72 3.04 7.53
N ILE A 37 0.66 2.33 7.96
CA ILE A 37 -0.51 2.04 7.10
C ILE A 37 -1.14 3.33 6.58
N ILE A 38 -1.43 4.29 7.48
CA ILE A 38 -2.04 5.57 7.11
C ILE A 38 -1.12 6.34 6.15
N GLY A 39 0.19 6.37 6.44
CA GLY A 39 1.18 6.98 5.56
C GLY A 39 1.23 6.35 4.18
N SER A 40 1.25 5.02 4.10
CA SER A 40 1.26 4.26 2.85
C SER A 40 -0.01 4.48 2.03
N ILE A 41 -1.18 4.55 2.65
CA ILE A 41 -2.45 4.83 1.95
C ILE A 41 -2.41 6.24 1.35
N LYS A 42 -2.02 7.25 2.13
CA LYS A 42 -1.92 8.64 1.63
C LYS A 42 -0.90 8.77 0.50
N PHE A 43 0.23 8.08 0.61
CA PHE A 43 1.25 8.05 -0.44
C PHE A 43 0.71 7.41 -1.72
N GLN A 44 0.02 6.28 -1.61
CA GLN A 44 -0.63 5.64 -2.75
C GLN A 44 -1.70 6.53 -3.37
N GLU A 45 -2.53 7.21 -2.58
CA GLU A 45 -3.53 8.15 -3.10
C GLU A 45 -2.89 9.31 -3.87
N TYR A 46 -1.80 9.88 -3.35
CA TYR A 46 -1.03 10.91 -4.05
C TYR A 46 -0.47 10.40 -5.37
N GLN A 47 0.09 9.19 -5.38
CA GLN A 47 0.64 8.57 -6.58
C GLN A 47 -0.47 8.20 -7.59
N ASN A 48 -1.61 7.71 -7.12
CA ASN A 48 -2.77 7.37 -7.96
C ASN A 48 -3.35 8.63 -8.59
N LYS A 49 -3.55 9.72 -7.85
CA LYS A 49 -3.98 11.01 -8.41
C LYS A 49 -3.01 11.51 -9.48
N LYS A 50 -1.71 11.41 -9.22
CA LYS A 50 -0.67 11.76 -10.20
C LYS A 50 -0.65 10.84 -11.42
N SER A 51 -1.04 9.58 -11.26
CA SER A 51 -1.15 8.61 -12.36
C SER A 51 -2.45 8.79 -13.15
N GLU A 52 -3.54 9.16 -12.50
CA GLU A 52 -4.80 9.57 -13.11
C GLU A 52 -4.65 10.89 -13.87
N GLU A 53 -3.79 11.82 -13.44
CA GLU A 53 -3.44 12.99 -14.26
C GLU A 53 -2.57 12.60 -15.47
N LYS A 54 -1.83 11.49 -15.37
CA LYS A 54 -1.10 10.85 -16.48
C LYS A 54 -2.01 9.89 -17.27
N ILE A 55 -3.27 10.24 -17.51
CA ILE A 55 -4.07 9.57 -18.56
C ILE A 55 -3.22 9.61 -19.82
N LEU A 56 -2.86 8.45 -20.36
CA LEU A 56 -2.09 8.34 -21.58
C LEU A 56 -2.92 9.01 -22.69
N LYS A 57 -2.49 10.22 -23.09
CA LYS A 57 -3.02 10.92 -24.26
C LYS A 57 -2.51 10.19 -25.49
N ILE A 58 -3.22 9.14 -25.89
CA ILE A 58 -2.91 8.40 -27.10
C ILE A 58 -3.53 9.17 -28.27
N ALA A 59 -2.68 9.78 -29.11
CA ALA A 59 -3.11 10.34 -30.38
C ALA A 59 -3.39 9.18 -31.34
N TYR A 60 -4.65 9.04 -31.73
CA TYR A 60 -5.09 8.00 -32.66
C TYR A 60 -5.11 8.59 -34.07
N ILE A 61 -4.11 8.23 -34.88
CA ILE A 61 -4.06 8.58 -36.31
C ILE A 61 -4.48 7.32 -37.05
N ASN A 62 -5.66 7.33 -37.67
CA ASN A 62 -6.09 6.24 -38.53
C ASN A 62 -6.58 6.81 -39.88
N GLU A 63 -6.02 6.28 -40.95
CA GLU A 63 -6.29 6.64 -42.35
C GLU A 63 -7.45 5.82 -42.94
N SER A 64 -8.02 4.88 -42.16
CA SER A 64 -9.15 4.03 -42.53
C SER A 64 -10.16 3.91 -41.39
N GLU A 65 -11.44 4.09 -41.69
CA GLU A 65 -12.58 4.01 -40.76
C GLU A 65 -12.77 2.59 -40.22
N ASP A 66 -11.95 2.16 -39.25
CA ASP A 66 -12.20 0.91 -38.54
C ASP A 66 -12.78 1.19 -37.14
N SER A 67 -14.09 0.93 -37.02
CA SER A 67 -14.91 1.21 -35.84
C SER A 67 -14.60 0.28 -34.66
N LEU A 68 -14.03 -0.89 -34.95
CA LEU A 68 -13.59 -1.89 -33.98
C LEU A 68 -12.45 -1.37 -33.09
N THR A 69 -11.50 -0.65 -33.68
CA THR A 69 -10.34 -0.10 -32.96
C THR A 69 -10.71 1.03 -32.00
N LYS A 70 -11.75 1.83 -32.30
CA LYS A 70 -12.26 2.85 -31.35
C LYS A 70 -12.95 2.22 -30.14
N GLN A 71 -13.66 1.11 -30.33
CA GLN A 71 -14.33 0.41 -29.22
C GLN A 71 -13.34 -0.30 -28.30
N LEU A 72 -12.32 -0.96 -28.86
CA LEU A 72 -11.29 -1.66 -28.08
C LEU A 72 -10.43 -0.72 -27.21
N LEU A 73 -10.21 0.52 -27.67
CA LEU A 73 -9.48 1.55 -26.91
C LEU A 73 -10.37 2.22 -25.85
N SER A 74 -11.68 2.29 -26.08
CA SER A 74 -12.64 2.89 -25.13
C SER A 74 -12.96 1.97 -23.95
N ASP A 75 -12.81 0.66 -24.13
CA ASP A 75 -13.10 -0.35 -23.10
C ASP A 75 -11.96 -0.51 -22.07
N GLN A 76 -10.76 0.00 -22.37
CA GLN A 76 -9.63 0.00 -21.44
C GLN A 76 -9.63 1.25 -20.55
N LYS A 77 -9.78 1.05 -19.24
CA LYS A 77 -9.68 2.10 -18.23
C LYS A 77 -8.31 2.79 -18.30
N GLY A 78 -8.27 4.00 -18.86
CA GLY A 78 -7.07 4.84 -18.88
C GLY A 78 -6.77 5.57 -20.19
N VAL A 79 -7.64 5.48 -21.22
CA VAL A 79 -7.39 6.09 -22.53
C VAL A 79 -8.42 7.20 -22.82
N LYS A 80 -7.94 8.43 -23.03
CA LYS A 80 -8.72 9.52 -23.66
C LYS A 80 -8.21 9.72 -25.09
N ILE A 81 -9.06 9.44 -26.07
CA ILE A 81 -8.78 9.67 -27.49
C ILE A 81 -8.88 11.18 -27.74
N ILE A 82 -7.81 11.79 -28.24
CA ILE A 82 -7.85 13.17 -28.75
C ILE A 82 -7.91 13.05 -30.27
N GLU A 83 -9.05 13.39 -30.86
CA GLU A 83 -9.16 13.65 -32.30
C GLU A 83 -8.80 15.12 -32.54
N GLY A 84 -7.82 15.35 -33.42
CA GLY A 84 -7.53 16.68 -33.94
C GLY A 84 -6.07 17.10 -33.75
N PHE A 85 -5.25 16.81 -34.76
CA PHE A 85 -4.22 17.74 -35.17
C PHE A 85 -4.88 18.66 -36.21
N GLN A 86 -5.13 19.91 -35.82
CA GLN A 86 -5.15 21.03 -36.76
C GLN A 86 -4.37 22.18 -36.12
#